data_AF-A0A0F8YT06-F1
#
_entry.id   AF-A0A0F8YT06-F1
#
_cell.length_a   1.000
_cell.length_b   1.000
_cell.length_c   1.000
_cell.angle_alpha   90.00
_cell.angle_beta   90.00
_cell.angle_gamma   90.00
#
_symmetry.space_group_name_H-M   'P 1'
#
loop_
_entity.id
_entity.type
_entity.pdbx_description
1 polymer ?
#
loop_
_entity_poly.entity_id
_entity_poly.type
_entity_poly.pdbx_seq_one_letter_code
_entity_poly.pdbx_strand_id
1 'polypeptide(L)'
;IAQRRIALMVDPTLSFDLPPFLTPEPGLNSGLMIAEVTTAALMSENKHLANPCSTDSTPTSANQEDHVSMAAHGARRLGRMTANLNVILGIEAICAAQGIEQRAPLVTSRPLQAAMERLRTVVPTLQQDRYLAPDLLAAADCISKDSLAAASGLEMSL
;
A
#
# COMPACT_ATOMS: atom_id res chain seq x y z
N ILE A 1 -5.06 8.23 -1.28
CA ILE A 1 -4.12 8.76 -2.29
C ILE A 1 -3.28 7.66 -2.93
N ALA A 2 -2.53 6.85 -2.16
CA ALA A 2 -1.72 5.74 -2.64
C ALA A 2 -2.45 4.84 -3.66
N GLN A 3 -3.64 4.35 -3.31
CA GLN A 3 -4.48 3.55 -4.20
C GLN A 3 -4.75 4.22 -5.57
N ARG A 4 -4.90 5.54 -5.65
CA ARG A 4 -5.08 6.25 -6.92
C ARG A 4 -3.79 6.34 -7.73
N ARG A 5 -2.62 6.41 -7.09
CA ARG A 5 -1.31 6.34 -7.78
C ARG A 5 -1.05 4.93 -8.33
N ILE A 6 -1.49 3.90 -7.62
CA ILE A 6 -1.48 2.51 -8.12
C ILE A 6 -2.34 2.40 -9.37
N ALA A 7 -3.60 2.86 -9.30
CA ALA A 7 -4.51 2.86 -10.45
C ALA A 7 -3.92 3.60 -11.66
N LEU A 8 -3.26 4.74 -11.43
CA LEU A 8 -2.56 5.48 -12.49
C LEU A 8 -1.43 4.66 -13.13
N MET A 9 -0.61 3.97 -12.33
CA MET A 9 0.54 3.20 -12.85
C MET A 9 0.13 1.97 -13.65
N VAL A 10 -1.00 1.34 -13.34
CA VAL A 10 -1.47 0.14 -14.05
C VAL A 10 -2.31 0.45 -15.28
N ASP A 11 -2.79 1.70 -15.43
CA ASP A 11 -3.58 2.15 -16.55
C ASP A 11 -2.67 2.62 -17.71
N PRO A 12 -2.68 1.94 -18.88
CA PRO A 12 -1.82 2.31 -20.01
C PRO A 12 -2.13 3.73 -20.56
N THR A 13 -3.32 4.27 -20.32
CA THR A 13 -3.71 5.61 -20.79
C THR A 13 -3.18 6.74 -19.90
N LEU A 14 -2.83 6.44 -18.65
CA LEU A 14 -2.40 7.41 -17.64
C LEU A 14 -0.93 7.24 -17.21
N SER A 15 -0.34 6.09 -17.51
CA SER A 15 0.97 5.67 -17.00
C SER A 15 2.17 6.10 -17.84
N PHE A 16 1.96 6.89 -18.91
CA PHE A 16 3.00 7.39 -19.81
C PHE A 16 3.86 6.26 -20.41
N ASP A 17 3.26 5.48 -21.31
CA ASP A 17 3.86 4.39 -22.09
C ASP A 17 4.32 3.16 -21.28
N LEU A 18 3.78 2.95 -20.07
CA LEU A 18 3.96 1.67 -19.38
C LEU A 18 3.02 0.60 -19.94
N PRO A 19 3.47 -0.67 -20.01
CA PRO A 19 2.59 -1.78 -20.36
C PRO A 19 1.37 -1.84 -19.42
N PRO A 20 0.18 -2.21 -19.94
CA PRO A 20 -1.01 -2.34 -19.09
C PRO A 20 -0.75 -3.33 -17.96
N PHE A 21 -1.14 -2.96 -16.74
CA PHE A 21 -0.92 -3.74 -15.52
C PHE A 21 0.54 -4.11 -15.22
N LEU A 22 1.49 -3.38 -15.82
CA LEU A 22 2.93 -3.52 -15.60
C LEU A 22 3.47 -4.93 -15.90
N THR A 23 2.88 -5.64 -16.88
CA THR A 23 3.37 -6.95 -17.33
C THR A 23 4.12 -6.84 -18.68
N PRO A 24 5.23 -7.59 -18.88
CA PRO A 24 5.94 -7.61 -20.16
C PRO A 24 5.13 -8.17 -21.34
N GLU A 25 4.23 -9.12 -21.09
CA GLU A 25 3.43 -9.82 -22.10
C GLU A 25 1.93 -9.72 -21.80
N PRO A 26 1.32 -8.55 -22.06
CA PRO A 26 -0.09 -8.32 -21.77
C PRO A 26 -1.01 -9.17 -22.67
N GLY A 27 -2.13 -9.62 -22.11
CA GLY A 27 -3.11 -10.49 -22.78
C GLY A 27 -2.92 -11.96 -22.42
N LEU A 28 -1.68 -12.43 -22.30
CA LEU A 28 -1.38 -13.74 -21.70
C LEU A 28 -1.25 -13.64 -20.18
N ASN A 29 -0.65 -12.56 -19.70
CA ASN A 29 -0.45 -12.28 -18.28
C ASN A 29 -1.34 -11.13 -17.81
N SER A 30 -1.83 -11.23 -16.58
CA SER A 30 -2.63 -10.21 -15.90
C SER A 30 -1.79 -9.22 -15.11
N GLY A 31 -0.53 -9.54 -14.81
CA GLY A 31 0.38 -8.66 -14.09
C GLY A 31 -0.17 -8.24 -12.72
N LEU A 32 -0.17 -6.93 -12.46
CA LEU A 32 -0.60 -6.35 -11.18
C LEU A 32 -2.08 -5.97 -11.13
N MET A 33 -2.91 -6.45 -12.07
CA MET A 33 -4.35 -6.16 -12.11
C MET A 33 -5.06 -6.48 -10.80
N ILE A 34 -4.88 -7.70 -10.26
CA ILE A 34 -5.56 -8.12 -9.02
C ILE A 34 -4.91 -7.50 -7.77
N ALA A 35 -3.63 -7.11 -7.85
CA ALA A 35 -3.01 -6.32 -6.80
C ALA A 35 -3.69 -4.94 -6.67
N GLU A 36 -4.02 -4.28 -7.78
CA GLU A 36 -4.81 -3.04 -7.76
C GLU A 36 -6.18 -3.26 -7.10
N VAL A 37 -6.92 -4.30 -7.50
CA VAL A 37 -8.23 -4.63 -6.92
C VAL A 37 -8.13 -4.83 -5.40
N THR A 38 -7.09 -5.51 -4.93
CA THR A 38 -6.82 -5.72 -3.50
C THR A 38 -6.69 -4.38 -2.78
N THR A 39 -5.94 -3.42 -3.33
CA THR A 39 -5.81 -2.09 -2.71
C THR A 39 -7.10 -1.29 -2.72
N ALA A 40 -7.95 -1.44 -3.74
CA ALA A 40 -9.25 -0.80 -3.78
C ALA A 40 -10.18 -1.33 -2.69
N ALA A 41 -10.19 -2.66 -2.46
CA ALA A 41 -10.96 -3.30 -1.40
C ALA A 41 -10.51 -2.81 -0.01
N LEU A 42 -9.20 -2.83 0.27
CA LEU A 42 -8.65 -2.37 1.56
C LEU A 42 -8.88 -0.88 1.81
N MET A 43 -8.77 -0.04 0.78
CA MET A 43 -9.12 1.37 0.87
C MET A 43 -10.61 1.54 1.22
N SER A 44 -11.50 0.74 0.61
CA SER A 44 -12.94 0.77 0.90
C SER A 44 -13.25 0.31 2.32
N GLU A 45 -12.60 -0.74 2.82
CA GLU A 45 -12.71 -1.17 4.22
C GLU A 45 -12.32 -0.04 5.18
N ASN A 46 -11.21 0.65 4.91
CA ASN A 46 -10.76 1.79 5.71
C ASN A 46 -11.75 2.97 5.70
N LYS A 47 -12.53 3.17 4.63
CA LYS A 47 -13.59 4.19 4.60
C LYS A 47 -14.68 3.88 5.63
N HIS A 48 -15.10 2.62 5.72
CA HIS A 48 -16.11 2.20 6.70
C HIS A 48 -15.59 2.33 8.14
N LEU A 49 -14.32 1.97 8.37
CA LEU A 49 -13.66 2.10 9.68
C LEU A 49 -13.36 3.55 10.07
N ALA A 50 -13.41 4.50 9.13
CA ALA A 50 -13.10 5.90 9.39
C ALA A 50 -14.19 6.66 10.14
N ASN A 51 -15.39 6.06 10.31
CA ASN A 51 -16.46 6.65 11.11
C ASN A 51 -15.95 7.01 12.52
N PRO A 52 -16.17 8.25 12.99
CA PRO A 52 -15.64 8.69 14.28
C PRO A 52 -16.33 7.97 15.44
N CYS A 53 -15.56 7.32 16.31
CA CYS A 53 -16.11 6.75 17.54
C CYS A 53 -16.42 7.82 18.59
N SER A 54 -15.70 8.95 18.56
CA SER A 54 -15.79 10.01 19.57
C SER A 54 -17.06 10.86 19.49
N THR A 55 -17.89 10.68 18.47
CA THR A 55 -19.19 11.36 18.35
C THR A 55 -20.31 10.59 19.05
N ASP A 56 -20.03 9.38 19.55
CA ASP A 56 -20.97 8.56 20.31
C ASP A 56 -20.72 8.69 21.82
N SER A 57 -21.81 8.67 22.59
CA SER A 57 -21.79 8.69 24.05
C SER A 57 -23.05 8.01 24.56
N THR A 58 -22.88 6.99 25.39
CA THR A 58 -24.00 6.29 26.05
C THR A 58 -23.86 6.51 27.56
N PRO A 59 -24.82 7.21 28.20
CA PRO A 59 -24.79 7.39 29.65
C PRO A 59 -24.75 6.06 30.39
N THR A 60 -23.92 5.97 31.42
CA THR A 60 -23.84 4.78 32.28
C THR A 60 -23.95 5.16 33.77
N SER A 61 -23.93 4.16 34.65
CA SER A 61 -23.91 4.36 36.11
C SER A 61 -25.07 5.25 36.61
N ALA A 62 -26.30 4.97 36.15
CA ALA A 62 -27.49 5.77 36.47
C ALA A 62 -27.34 7.28 36.20
N ASN A 63 -26.74 7.62 35.04
CA ASN A 63 -26.42 8.98 34.59
C ASN A 63 -25.36 9.72 35.41
N GLN A 64 -24.56 9.02 36.23
CA GLN A 64 -23.36 9.63 36.84
C GLN A 64 -22.26 9.84 35.79
N GLU A 65 -22.18 8.95 34.81
CA GLU A 65 -21.30 9.07 33.65
C GLU A 65 -22.19 9.39 32.44
N ASP A 66 -22.66 10.64 32.36
CA ASP A 66 -23.58 11.12 31.33
C ASP A 66 -22.89 11.49 30.00
N HIS A 67 -21.55 11.60 30.00
CA HIS A 67 -20.75 11.82 28.81
C HIS A 67 -19.45 11.01 28.82
N VAL A 68 -19.21 10.21 27.78
CA VAL A 68 -18.01 9.37 27.63
C VAL A 68 -17.37 9.53 26.25
N SER A 69 -16.10 9.12 26.10
CA SER A 69 -15.29 9.43 24.91
C SER A 69 -15.25 8.36 23.82
N MET A 70 -15.64 7.12 24.15
CA MET A 70 -15.46 5.93 23.31
C MET A 70 -14.01 5.72 22.81
N ALA A 71 -13.01 6.27 23.53
CA ALA A 71 -11.62 6.32 23.09
C ALA A 71 -11.01 4.94 22.80
N ALA A 72 -11.40 3.90 23.52
CA ALA A 72 -10.90 2.54 23.33
C ALA A 72 -11.18 2.01 21.91
N HIS A 73 -12.41 2.19 21.41
CA HIS A 73 -12.77 1.79 20.04
C HIS A 73 -12.14 2.74 19.00
N GLY A 74 -12.04 4.02 19.35
CA GLY A 74 -11.32 5.02 18.57
C GLY A 74 -9.86 4.65 18.29
N ALA A 75 -9.16 4.10 19.30
CA ALA A 75 -7.79 3.62 19.16
C ALA A 75 -7.72 2.23 18.50
N ARG A 76 -8.58 1.29 18.91
CA ARG A 76 -8.56 -0.12 18.43
C ARG A 76 -8.71 -0.22 16.91
N ARG A 77 -9.57 0.60 16.30
CA ARG A 77 -9.77 0.58 14.84
C ARG A 77 -8.52 0.96 14.05
N LEU A 78 -7.63 1.78 14.63
CA LEU A 78 -6.43 2.27 13.95
C LEU A 78 -5.47 1.12 13.61
N GLY A 79 -5.35 0.11 14.47
CA GLY A 79 -4.49 -1.05 14.19
C GLY A 79 -4.86 -1.76 12.88
N ARG A 80 -6.16 -1.99 12.65
CA ARG A 80 -6.65 -2.57 11.40
C ARG A 80 -6.46 -1.63 10.21
N MET A 81 -6.75 -0.34 10.40
CA MET A 81 -6.58 0.66 9.33
C MET A 81 -5.13 0.79 8.87
N THR A 82 -4.18 0.77 9.81
CA THR A 82 -2.74 0.80 9.53
C THR A 82 -2.28 -0.50 8.86
N ALA A 83 -2.76 -1.66 9.29
CA ALA A 83 -2.45 -2.92 8.61
C ALA A 83 -2.92 -2.92 7.15
N ASN A 84 -4.13 -2.43 6.88
CA ASN A 84 -4.64 -2.24 5.53
C ASN A 84 -3.77 -1.25 4.72
N LEU A 85 -3.33 -0.16 5.36
CA LEU A 85 -2.47 0.84 4.73
C LEU A 85 -1.08 0.28 4.35
N ASN A 86 -0.48 -0.55 5.21
CA ASN A 86 0.80 -1.20 4.93
C ASN A 86 0.74 -2.05 3.65
N VAL A 87 -0.35 -2.78 3.44
CA VAL A 87 -0.56 -3.54 2.20
C VAL A 87 -0.72 -2.60 0.99
N ILE A 88 -1.51 -1.53 1.12
CA ILE A 88 -1.69 -0.56 0.03
C ILE A 88 -0.34 0.07 -0.38
N LEU A 89 0.46 0.50 0.58
CA LEU A 89 1.77 1.10 0.32
C LEU A 89 2.79 0.06 -0.19
N GLY A 90 2.73 -1.16 0.30
CA GLY A 90 3.57 -2.27 -0.20
C GLY A 90 3.30 -2.54 -1.68
N ILE A 91 2.02 -2.62 -2.07
CA ILE A 91 1.63 -2.80 -3.48
C ILE A 91 2.05 -1.60 -4.32
N GLU A 92 1.91 -0.38 -3.80
CA GLU A 92 2.42 0.82 -4.47
C GLU A 92 3.94 0.73 -4.75
N ALA A 93 4.72 0.25 -3.78
CA ALA A 93 6.16 0.06 -3.95
C ALA A 93 6.48 -0.98 -5.04
N ILE A 94 5.71 -2.08 -5.12
CA ILE A 94 5.86 -3.08 -6.18
C ILE A 94 5.57 -2.46 -7.55
N CYS A 95 4.44 -1.75 -7.70
CA CYS A 95 4.09 -1.08 -8.95
C CYS A 95 5.14 -0.05 -9.36
N ALA A 96 5.63 0.75 -8.42
CA ALA A 96 6.64 1.77 -8.71
C ALA A 96 7.97 1.14 -9.15
N ALA A 97 8.45 0.10 -8.45
CA ALA A 97 9.68 -0.59 -8.82
C ALA A 97 9.57 -1.23 -10.21
N GLN A 98 8.47 -1.92 -10.49
CA GLN A 98 8.20 -2.53 -11.80
C GLN A 98 8.13 -1.46 -12.91
N GLY A 99 7.45 -0.34 -12.66
CA GLY A 99 7.34 0.76 -13.61
C GLY A 99 8.67 1.45 -13.89
N ILE A 100 9.56 1.59 -12.89
CA ILE A 100 10.91 2.13 -13.09
C ILE A 100 11.74 1.17 -13.93
N GLU A 101 11.70 -0.14 -13.65
CA GLU A 101 12.42 -1.15 -14.42
C GLU A 101 11.98 -1.19 -15.89
N GLN A 102 10.68 -1.02 -16.16
CA GLN A 102 10.12 -0.96 -17.51
C GLN A 102 10.52 0.29 -18.29
N ARG A 103 11.15 1.28 -17.64
CA ARG A 103 11.70 2.48 -18.28
C ARG A 103 13.19 2.40 -18.56
N ALA A 104 13.81 1.22 -18.39
CA ALA A 104 15.21 1.03 -18.76
C ALA A 104 15.48 1.50 -20.21
N PRO A 105 16.62 2.19 -20.46
CA PRO A 105 17.78 2.35 -19.59
C PRO A 105 17.74 3.58 -18.66
N LEU A 106 16.58 4.24 -18.48
CA LEU A 106 16.49 5.39 -17.56
C LEU A 106 16.73 4.94 -16.11
N VAL A 107 17.36 5.81 -15.34
CA VAL A 107 17.69 5.56 -13.92
C VAL A 107 17.02 6.61 -13.03
N THR A 108 16.50 6.16 -11.89
CA THR A 108 15.94 7.03 -10.86
C THR A 108 17.04 7.56 -9.92
N SER A 109 16.69 8.38 -8.92
CA SER A 109 17.64 8.90 -7.93
C SER A 109 18.23 7.80 -7.04
N ARG A 110 19.43 8.02 -6.49
CA ARG A 110 20.13 7.05 -5.63
C ARG A 110 19.30 6.57 -4.41
N PRO A 111 18.57 7.44 -3.67
CA PRO A 111 17.70 6.98 -2.58
C PRO A 111 16.60 6.02 -3.05
N LEU A 112 16.01 6.28 -4.23
CA LEU A 112 14.96 5.44 -4.78
C LEU A 112 15.51 4.10 -5.30
N GLN A 113 16.72 4.11 -5.89
CA GLN A 113 17.42 2.87 -6.25
C GLN A 113 17.67 2.00 -5.01
N ALA A 114 18.13 2.57 -3.90
CA ALA A 114 18.35 1.82 -2.66
C ALA A 114 17.05 1.21 -2.09
N ALA A 115 15.94 1.96 -2.13
CA ALA A 115 14.64 1.42 -1.75
C ALA A 115 14.17 0.28 -2.67
N MET A 116 14.38 0.42 -3.99
CA MET A 116 14.08 -0.65 -4.96
C MET A 116 14.93 -1.89 -4.73
N GLU A 117 16.24 -1.74 -4.55
CA GLU A 117 17.16 -2.84 -4.24
C GLU A 117 16.71 -3.58 -2.98
N ARG A 118 16.37 -2.84 -1.91
CA ARG A 118 15.85 -3.43 -0.68
C ARG A 118 14.55 -4.20 -0.93
N LEU A 119 13.61 -3.66 -1.71
CA LEU A 119 12.38 -4.36 -2.06
C LEU A 119 12.67 -5.65 -2.86
N ARG A 120 13.60 -5.60 -3.82
CA ARG A 120 13.96 -6.74 -4.67
C ARG A 120 14.63 -7.90 -3.94
N THR A 121 15.17 -7.68 -2.74
CA THR A 121 15.62 -8.78 -1.87
C THR A 121 14.50 -9.71 -1.41
N VAL A 122 13.24 -9.26 -1.43
CA VAL A 122 12.08 -10.03 -0.96
C VAL A 122 10.95 -10.15 -1.98
N VAL A 123 10.86 -9.25 -2.96
CA VAL A 123 9.88 -9.30 -4.05
C VAL A 123 10.61 -9.20 -5.39
N PRO A 124 10.85 -10.34 -6.08
CA PRO A 124 11.48 -10.35 -7.40
C PRO A 124 10.68 -9.54 -8.43
N THR A 125 11.32 -9.08 -9.50
CA THR A 125 10.62 -8.49 -10.66
C THR A 125 9.59 -9.46 -11.21
N LEU A 126 8.42 -8.95 -11.60
CA LEU A 126 7.36 -9.76 -12.20
C LEU A 126 7.63 -9.89 -13.70
N GLN A 127 8.01 -11.08 -14.15
CA GLN A 127 8.23 -11.38 -15.58
C GLN A 127 7.03 -12.08 -16.21
N GLN A 128 6.44 -13.03 -15.48
CA GLN A 128 5.23 -13.77 -15.83
C GLN A 128 4.33 -13.85 -14.60
N ASP A 129 3.05 -14.13 -14.80
CA ASP A 129 2.10 -14.30 -13.70
C ASP A 129 2.57 -15.38 -12.73
N ARG A 130 2.46 -15.06 -11.44
CA ARG A 130 2.74 -15.99 -10.33
C ARG A 130 1.77 -15.73 -9.20
N TYR A 131 1.78 -16.61 -8.20
CA TYR A 131 1.00 -16.39 -7.00
C TYR A 131 1.52 -15.16 -6.24
N LEU A 132 0.80 -14.04 -6.33
CA LEU A 132 1.26 -12.74 -5.82
C LEU A 132 1.12 -12.58 -4.30
N ALA A 133 0.23 -13.32 -3.63
CA ALA A 133 -0.07 -13.05 -2.22
C ALA A 133 1.17 -13.01 -1.30
N PRO A 134 2.18 -13.90 -1.44
CA PRO A 134 3.41 -13.82 -0.67
C PRO A 134 4.20 -12.53 -0.94
N ASP A 135 4.25 -12.07 -2.20
CA ASP A 135 4.93 -10.83 -2.58
C ASP A 135 4.23 -9.60 -1.97
N LEU A 136 2.90 -9.56 -2.00
CA LEU A 136 2.13 -8.45 -1.41
C LEU A 136 2.34 -8.38 0.11
N LEU A 137 2.38 -9.54 0.78
CA LEU A 137 2.65 -9.62 2.22
C LEU A 137 4.10 -9.23 2.55
N ALA A 138 5.08 -9.67 1.77
CA ALA A 138 6.49 -9.32 1.95
C ALA A 138 6.72 -7.81 1.76
N ALA A 139 6.07 -7.19 0.77
CA ALA A 139 6.12 -5.75 0.56
C ALA A 139 5.42 -4.98 1.71
N ALA A 140 4.27 -5.47 2.19
CA ALA A 140 3.60 -4.88 3.35
C ALA A 140 4.47 -4.92 4.62
N ASP A 141 5.22 -6.00 4.81
CA ASP A 141 6.18 -6.14 5.91
C ASP A 141 7.37 -5.18 5.76
N CYS A 142 7.79 -4.88 4.52
CA CYS A 142 8.80 -3.86 4.29
C CYS A 142 8.37 -2.46 4.72
N ILE A 143 7.08 -2.14 4.57
CA ILE A 143 6.48 -0.88 5.04
C ILE A 143 6.33 -0.88 6.55
N SER A 144 5.78 -1.95 7.14
CA SER A 144 5.55 -2.01 8.60
C SER A 144 6.82 -1.94 9.43
N LYS A 145 7.95 -2.35 8.85
CA LYS A 145 9.29 -2.31 9.47
C LYS A 145 10.13 -1.11 9.04
N ASP A 146 9.56 -0.15 8.32
CA ASP A 146 10.24 1.04 7.76
C ASP A 146 11.50 0.73 6.93
N SER A 147 11.60 -0.49 6.41
CA SER A 147 12.83 -0.97 5.78
C SER A 147 13.15 -0.25 4.47
N LEU A 148 12.12 0.22 3.74
CA LEU A 148 12.30 1.02 2.53
C LEU A 148 12.74 2.45 2.85
N ALA A 149 12.17 3.05 3.89
CA ALA A 149 12.55 4.37 4.38
C ALA A 149 14.01 4.37 4.86
N ALA A 150 14.37 3.38 5.69
CA ALA A 150 15.74 3.19 6.16
C ALA A 150 16.72 2.98 4.99
N ALA A 151 16.37 2.16 4.00
CA ALA A 151 17.21 1.94 2.83
C ALA A 151 17.40 3.21 1.99
N SER A 152 16.38 4.08 1.91
CA SER A 152 16.49 5.36 1.21
C SER A 152 17.35 6.41 1.93
N GLY A 153 17.78 6.16 3.18
CA GLY A 153 18.51 7.12 4.00
C GLY A 153 17.69 8.33 4.44
N LEU A 154 16.35 8.21 4.41
CA LEU A 154 15.45 9.23 4.94
C LEU A 154 15.26 8.98 6.44
N GLU A 155 15.75 9.89 7.27
CA GLU A 155 15.40 9.90 8.70
C GLU A 155 13.96 10.39 8.86
N MET A 156 13.05 9.47 9.20
CA MET A 156 11.75 9.85 9.71
C MET A 156 11.84 10.06 11.21
N SER A 157 12.06 11.32 11.64
CA SER A 157 11.78 11.70 13.02
C SER A 157 10.25 11.70 13.20
N LEU A 158 9.75 10.79 14.04
CA LEU A 158 8.37 10.82 14.55
C LEU A 158 8.29 11.72 15.79
#